data_AF-A0A7J9HMA0-F1
#
_entry.id   AF-A0A7J9HMA0-F1
#
_cell.length_a   1.000
_cell.length_b   1.000
_cell.length_c   1.000
_cell.angle_alpha   90.00
_cell.angle_beta   90.00
_cell.angle_gamma   90.00
#
_symmetry.space_group_name_H-M   'P 1'
#
loop_
_entity.id
_entity.type
_entity.pdbx_description
1 polymer ?
#
loop_
_entity_poly.entity_id
_entity_poly.type
_entity_poly.pdbx_seq_one_letter_code
_entity_poly.pdbx_strand_id
1 'polypeptide(L)'
;MSRRIVNVAFRGFNRKEVKYDWKRKVDTYLPDQASTVVASILFMPFQGEYYIEATISRCMAWFSAAVSSGVPLVFVNIQTEQIVTSEKTNQNGKEISRGGKQQNTSTSVELVQGIRLWFLPGVEQVLLEMIPEPGETRFGLDIKRTDEGFICVGEVTKGSAADRAGLQQLLDEANLTKHLLVISRLEGKSVMPSTVGSAGFIHCCDHDEIKDALASAMEGLDIIQLHI
;
A
#
# COMPACT_ATOMS: atom_id res chain seq x y z
N MET A 1 46.91 0.91 -42.18
CA MET A 1 46.14 2.13 -41.86
C MET A 1 45.62 2.01 -40.44
N SER A 2 46.06 2.89 -39.52
CA SER A 2 45.64 2.87 -38.12
C SER A 2 44.58 3.95 -37.89
N ARG A 3 43.38 3.56 -37.47
CA ARG A 3 42.29 4.49 -37.13
C ARG A 3 42.53 5.02 -35.72
N ARG A 4 42.92 6.30 -35.60
CA ARG A 4 42.92 7.03 -34.32
C ARG A 4 41.48 7.36 -33.95
N ILE A 5 40.97 6.73 -32.89
CA ILE A 5 39.75 7.17 -32.22
C ILE A 5 40.11 8.40 -31.40
N VAL A 6 39.62 9.57 -31.82
CA VAL A 6 39.74 10.82 -31.06
C VAL A 6 38.59 10.82 -30.06
N ASN A 7 38.91 10.56 -28.78
CA ASN A 7 37.94 10.65 -27.71
C ASN A 7 37.69 12.14 -27.42
N VAL A 8 36.63 12.69 -28.01
CA VAL A 8 36.21 14.07 -27.77
C VAL A 8 35.50 14.11 -26.41
N ALA A 9 36.25 14.38 -25.35
CA ALA A 9 35.69 14.63 -24.04
C ALA A 9 34.91 15.96 -24.09
N PHE A 10 33.59 15.90 -24.14
CA PHE A 10 32.74 17.08 -23.92
C PHE A 10 32.98 17.59 -22.49
N ARG A 11 33.68 18.72 -22.36
CA ARG A 11 33.90 19.37 -21.05
C ARG A 11 32.55 19.96 -20.60
N GLY A 12 31.84 19.22 -19.76
CA GLY A 12 30.61 19.69 -19.12
C GLY A 12 30.86 20.89 -18.20
N PHE A 13 29.79 21.60 -17.84
CA PHE A 13 29.86 22.71 -16.90
C PHE A 13 30.33 22.27 -15.50
N ASN A 14 30.97 23.19 -14.79
CA ASN A 14 31.35 23.00 -13.39
C ASN A 14 30.08 22.82 -12.54
N ARG A 15 30.09 21.81 -11.64
CA ARG A 15 28.98 21.53 -10.73
C ARG A 15 29.20 22.27 -9.41
N LYS A 16 28.11 22.77 -8.82
CA LYS A 16 28.10 23.40 -7.49
C LYS A 16 26.96 22.83 -6.67
N GLU A 17 27.21 22.60 -5.40
CA GLU A 17 26.21 22.14 -4.44
C GLU A 17 25.42 23.32 -3.87
N VAL A 18 24.14 23.10 -3.59
CA VAL A 18 23.25 24.09 -2.99
C VAL A 18 22.82 23.56 -1.63
N LYS A 19 22.95 24.40 -0.60
CA LYS A 19 22.42 24.10 0.73
C LYS A 19 20.89 24.01 0.64
N TYR A 20 20.35 22.85 0.98
CA TYR A 20 18.91 22.57 0.97
C TYR A 20 18.49 22.08 2.35
N ASP A 21 17.53 22.77 2.96
CA ASP A 21 17.05 22.46 4.31
C ASP A 21 15.96 21.37 4.25
N TRP A 22 16.41 20.12 4.15
CA TRP A 22 15.54 18.96 4.02
C TRP A 22 14.52 18.86 5.16
N LYS A 23 14.93 19.13 6.40
CA LYS A 23 14.06 19.01 7.58
C LYS A 23 12.87 19.96 7.48
N ARG A 24 13.13 21.25 7.22
CA ARG A 24 12.06 22.23 7.03
C ARG A 24 11.13 21.83 5.88
N LYS A 25 11.66 21.24 4.81
CA LYS A 25 10.86 20.83 3.65
C LYS A 25 9.95 19.65 3.96
N VAL A 26 10.44 18.65 4.70
CA VAL A 26 9.60 17.56 5.19
C VAL A 26 8.49 18.10 6.10
N ASP A 27 8.83 18.97 7.05
CA ASP A 27 7.87 19.54 8.02
C ASP A 27 6.80 20.46 7.39
N THR A 28 7.08 21.05 6.22
CA THR A 28 6.17 22.04 5.59
C THR A 28 5.33 21.44 4.46
N TYR A 29 5.83 20.42 3.76
CA TYR A 29 5.24 19.96 2.49
C TYR A 29 4.75 18.51 2.51
N LEU A 30 4.95 17.76 3.61
CA LEU A 30 4.29 16.47 3.79
C LEU A 30 3.05 16.64 4.67
N PRO A 31 1.96 15.90 4.39
CA PRO A 31 0.74 15.96 5.19
C PRO A 31 0.96 15.44 6.61
N ASP A 32 1.92 14.53 6.78
CA ASP A 32 2.39 14.02 8.07
C ASP A 32 3.87 13.61 7.94
N GLN A 33 4.63 13.72 9.04
CA GLN A 33 6.06 13.39 9.08
C GLN A 33 6.32 11.88 8.87
N ALA A 34 5.37 11.01 9.18
CA ALA A 34 5.46 9.58 8.93
C ALA A 34 4.85 9.16 7.58
N SER A 35 4.19 10.08 6.85
CA SER A 35 3.63 9.80 5.53
C SER A 35 4.61 10.11 4.41
N THR A 36 5.00 9.08 3.66
CA THR A 36 5.76 9.23 2.41
C THR A 36 4.90 9.70 1.25
N VAL A 37 3.57 9.77 1.41
CA VAL A 37 2.51 9.98 0.38
C VAL A 37 2.50 8.90 -0.73
N VAL A 38 3.64 8.36 -1.09
CA VAL A 38 3.83 7.25 -2.02
C VAL A 38 3.46 5.93 -1.33
N ALA A 39 2.72 5.08 -2.04
CA ALA A 39 2.42 3.71 -1.67
C ALA A 39 2.90 2.73 -2.77
N SER A 40 2.97 1.45 -2.43
CA SER A 40 3.31 0.41 -3.40
C SER A 40 2.62 -0.91 -3.09
N ILE A 41 2.40 -1.68 -4.15
CA ILE A 41 1.92 -3.06 -4.06
C ILE A 41 2.86 -3.97 -4.86
N LEU A 42 3.19 -5.12 -4.31
CA LEU A 42 4.04 -6.13 -4.95
C LEU A 42 3.20 -7.25 -5.55
N PHE A 43 3.34 -7.52 -6.84
CA PHE A 43 2.70 -8.66 -7.50
C PHE A 43 3.70 -9.81 -7.66
N MET A 44 3.38 -10.94 -7.06
CA MET A 44 4.06 -12.19 -7.34
C MET A 44 3.53 -12.81 -8.64
N PRO A 45 4.37 -13.52 -9.41
CA PRO A 45 3.87 -14.38 -10.47
C PRO A 45 3.01 -15.49 -9.86
N PHE A 46 1.98 -15.90 -10.59
CA PHE A 46 1.13 -17.02 -10.23
C PHE A 46 1.89 -18.33 -10.39
N GLN A 47 1.38 -19.38 -9.74
CA GLN A 47 1.94 -20.72 -9.90
C GLN A 47 1.88 -21.14 -11.39
N GLY A 48 3.03 -21.50 -11.95
CA GLY A 48 3.16 -21.87 -13.37
C GLY A 48 3.23 -20.69 -14.34
N GLU A 49 3.33 -19.45 -13.84
CA GLU A 49 3.60 -18.28 -14.67
C GLU A 49 5.11 -18.08 -14.83
N TYR A 50 5.59 -18.14 -16.07
CA TYR A 50 7.01 -18.06 -16.39
C TYR A 50 7.42 -16.74 -17.08
N TYR A 51 6.44 -15.93 -17.47
CA TYR A 51 6.66 -14.70 -18.23
C TYR A 51 6.27 -13.48 -17.39
N ILE A 52 7.20 -12.54 -17.27
CA ILE A 52 7.04 -11.33 -16.47
C ILE A 52 5.94 -10.42 -17.01
N GLU A 53 5.70 -10.45 -18.32
CA GLU A 53 4.68 -9.67 -19.01
C GLU A 53 3.27 -9.97 -18.51
N ALA A 54 3.01 -11.22 -18.11
CA ALA A 54 1.71 -11.61 -17.58
C ALA A 54 1.48 -11.05 -16.16
N THR A 55 2.52 -11.04 -15.30
CA THR A 55 2.49 -10.36 -14.00
C THR A 55 2.32 -8.84 -14.16
N ILE A 56 3.02 -8.22 -15.12
CA ILE A 56 2.85 -6.79 -15.44
C ILE A 56 1.42 -6.50 -15.91
N SER A 57 0.86 -7.36 -16.77
CA SER A 57 -0.50 -7.20 -17.28
C SER A 57 -1.54 -7.26 -16.15
N ARG A 58 -1.40 -8.19 -15.20
CA ARG A 58 -2.28 -8.25 -14.01
C ARG A 58 -2.12 -7.02 -13.12
N CYS A 59 -0.89 -6.59 -12.89
CA CYS A 59 -0.58 -5.39 -12.14
C CYS A 59 -1.31 -4.17 -12.73
N MET A 60 -1.22 -3.98 -14.05
CA MET A 60 -1.91 -2.88 -14.74
C MET A 60 -3.43 -3.06 -14.78
N ALA A 61 -3.93 -4.29 -14.84
CA ALA A 61 -5.36 -4.56 -14.73
C ALA A 61 -5.90 -4.16 -13.35
N TRP A 62 -5.21 -4.52 -12.27
CA TRP A 62 -5.56 -4.12 -10.91
C TRP A 62 -5.55 -2.59 -10.75
N PHE A 63 -4.52 -1.91 -11.26
CA PHE A 63 -4.45 -0.44 -11.20
C PHE A 63 -5.60 0.21 -11.99
N SER A 64 -5.88 -0.27 -13.20
CA SER A 64 -6.94 0.25 -14.04
C SER A 64 -8.32 0.01 -13.42
N ALA A 65 -8.53 -1.14 -12.79
CA ALA A 65 -9.74 -1.48 -12.06
C ALA A 65 -9.95 -0.55 -10.85
N ALA A 66 -8.91 -0.33 -10.04
CA ALA A 66 -8.95 0.59 -8.90
C ALA A 66 -9.32 2.02 -9.32
N VAL A 67 -8.68 2.56 -10.36
CA VAL A 67 -9.02 3.89 -10.88
C VAL A 67 -10.45 3.92 -11.43
N SER A 68 -10.88 2.87 -12.12
CA SER A 68 -12.24 2.78 -12.67
C SER A 68 -13.31 2.64 -11.59
N SER A 69 -12.99 2.05 -10.43
CA SER A 69 -13.88 1.97 -9.27
C SER A 69 -13.94 3.26 -8.46
N GLY A 70 -13.15 4.27 -8.83
CA GLY A 70 -13.15 5.60 -8.23
C GLY A 70 -12.01 5.84 -7.23
N VAL A 71 -11.08 4.89 -7.05
CA VAL A 71 -9.90 5.09 -6.20
C VAL A 71 -8.97 6.12 -6.88
N PRO A 72 -8.67 7.27 -6.24
CA PRO A 72 -7.89 8.32 -6.88
C PRO A 72 -6.40 7.95 -6.85
N LEU A 73 -5.92 7.17 -7.82
CA LEU A 73 -4.52 6.75 -7.94
C LEU A 73 -3.82 7.37 -9.14
N VAL A 74 -2.55 7.73 -8.96
CA VAL A 74 -1.64 8.15 -10.03
C VAL A 74 -0.48 7.17 -10.12
N PHE A 75 -0.25 6.67 -11.34
CA PHE A 75 0.88 5.80 -11.64
C PHE A 75 2.21 6.56 -11.43
N VAL A 76 3.15 5.95 -10.71
CA VAL A 76 4.50 6.51 -10.52
C VAL A 76 5.53 5.69 -11.26
N ASN A 77 5.62 4.39 -10.97
CA ASN A 77 6.66 3.54 -11.53
C ASN A 77 6.28 2.05 -11.44
N ILE A 78 6.84 1.25 -12.34
CA ILE A 78 6.89 -0.20 -12.24
C ILE A 78 8.34 -0.65 -12.12
N GLN A 79 8.60 -1.50 -11.15
CA GLN A 79 9.91 -2.05 -10.89
C GLN A 79 9.85 -3.58 -10.83
N THR A 80 10.76 -4.25 -11.51
CA THR A 80 10.99 -5.69 -11.35
C THR A 80 11.84 -5.93 -10.11
N GLU A 81 11.39 -6.84 -9.25
CA GLU A 81 12.10 -7.24 -8.02
C GLU A 81 12.47 -8.71 -8.08
N GLN A 82 13.69 -9.05 -7.64
CA GLN A 82 14.09 -10.44 -7.46
C GLN A 82 13.83 -10.86 -6.02
N ILE A 83 13.05 -11.92 -5.86
CA ILE A 83 12.55 -12.39 -4.57
C ILE A 83 13.09 -13.78 -4.34
N VAL A 84 13.78 -13.95 -3.22
CA VAL A 84 14.33 -15.23 -2.81
C VAL A 84 13.26 -15.94 -1.98
N THR A 85 12.63 -16.96 -2.56
CA THR A 85 11.69 -17.80 -1.82
C THR A 85 12.45 -19.00 -1.27
N SER A 86 12.63 -19.05 0.05
CA SER A 86 13.03 -20.29 0.71
C SER A 86 11.79 -21.14 0.97
N GLU A 87 11.68 -22.30 0.33
CA GLU A 87 10.65 -23.26 0.69
C GLU A 87 10.91 -23.75 2.12
N LYS A 88 10.17 -23.25 3.11
CA LYS A 88 9.99 -23.98 4.37
C LYS A 88 8.96 -25.05 4.10
N THR A 89 9.43 -26.25 3.77
CA THR A 89 8.58 -27.44 3.69
C THR A 89 7.95 -27.68 5.07
N ASN A 90 6.73 -27.18 5.30
CA ASN A 90 5.93 -27.55 6.46
C ASN A 90 5.48 -29.00 6.28
N GLN A 91 6.33 -29.96 6.67
CA GLN A 91 5.96 -31.37 6.79
C GLN A 91 5.02 -31.56 7.99
N ASN A 92 3.75 -31.22 7.82
CA ASN A 92 2.66 -31.73 8.67
C ASN A 92 1.87 -32.77 7.87
N GLY A 93 2.48 -33.94 7.71
CA GLY A 93 1.85 -35.14 7.16
C GLY A 93 2.48 -36.37 7.82
N LYS A 94 1.74 -37.00 8.74
CA LYS A 94 2.08 -38.31 9.32
C LYS A 94 2.32 -39.32 8.20
N GLU A 95 3.51 -39.90 8.13
CA GLU A 95 3.68 -41.29 7.67
C GLU A 95 4.83 -41.98 8.39
N ILE A 96 4.51 -43.11 9.03
CA ILE A 96 5.47 -44.02 9.64
C ILE A 96 6.07 -44.85 8.52
N SER A 97 7.31 -44.57 8.14
CA SER A 97 8.07 -45.40 7.19
C SER A 97 9.45 -45.72 7.74
N ARG A 98 9.64 -46.97 8.17
CA ARG A 98 10.94 -47.56 8.53
C ARG A 98 11.76 -47.74 7.26
N GLY A 99 12.97 -47.16 7.24
CA GLY A 99 14.09 -47.68 6.43
C GLY A 99 14.75 -46.69 5.47
N GLY A 100 15.98 -46.29 5.80
CA GLY A 100 17.06 -46.13 4.82
C GLY A 100 17.20 -44.79 4.09
N LYS A 101 18.44 -44.26 4.17
CA LYS A 101 19.08 -43.19 3.38
C LYS A 101 18.86 -41.76 3.87
N GLN A 102 19.96 -41.15 4.34
CA GLN A 102 20.14 -39.71 4.44
C GLN A 102 19.78 -39.06 3.10
N GLN A 103 18.66 -38.34 3.06
CA GLN A 103 18.42 -37.35 2.02
C GLN A 103 19.07 -36.05 2.46
N ASN A 104 20.03 -35.58 1.65
CA ASN A 104 20.48 -34.20 1.70
C ASN A 104 19.25 -33.32 1.48
N THR A 105 18.76 -32.62 2.50
CA THR A 105 17.77 -31.56 2.35
C THR A 105 18.46 -30.36 1.72
N SER A 106 18.70 -30.41 0.41
CA SER A 106 19.03 -29.22 -0.37
C SER A 106 17.80 -28.33 -0.37
N THR A 107 17.80 -27.28 0.45
CA THR A 107 16.79 -26.22 0.37
C THR A 107 16.85 -25.64 -1.04
N SER A 108 15.85 -25.92 -1.87
CA SER A 108 15.66 -25.25 -3.16
C SER A 108 15.43 -23.77 -2.88
N VAL A 109 16.45 -22.97 -3.17
CA VAL A 109 16.30 -21.52 -3.20
C VAL A 109 15.80 -21.18 -4.58
N GLU A 110 14.50 -20.96 -4.70
CA GLU A 110 13.90 -20.50 -5.95
C GLU A 110 13.97 -18.97 -5.99
N LEU A 111 14.45 -18.43 -7.12
CA LEU A 111 14.49 -17.01 -7.38
C LEU A 111 13.29 -16.65 -8.25
N VAL A 112 12.34 -15.92 -7.68
CA VAL A 112 11.10 -15.53 -8.36
C VAL A 112 11.15 -14.04 -8.68
N GLN A 113 10.73 -13.65 -9.87
CA GLN A 113 10.65 -12.24 -10.25
C GLN A 113 9.25 -11.69 -9.98
N GLY A 114 9.15 -10.73 -9.04
CA GLY A 114 7.95 -9.97 -8.76
C GLY A 114 7.92 -8.61 -9.46
N ILE A 115 6.75 -8.00 -9.52
CA ILE A 115 6.54 -6.66 -10.05
C ILE A 115 6.01 -5.76 -8.95
N ARG A 116 6.77 -4.73 -8.57
CA ARG A 116 6.30 -3.67 -7.67
C ARG A 116 5.73 -2.52 -8.49
N LEU A 117 4.49 -2.16 -8.17
CA LEU A 117 3.84 -0.96 -8.66
C LEU A 117 3.92 0.12 -7.59
N TRP A 118 4.43 1.28 -7.96
CA TRP A 118 4.44 2.48 -7.14
C TRP A 118 3.36 3.44 -7.62
N PHE A 119 2.61 4.01 -6.68
CA PHE A 119 1.53 4.94 -6.98
C PHE A 119 1.42 6.02 -5.90
N LEU A 120 0.80 7.14 -6.29
CA LEU A 120 0.47 8.27 -5.44
C LEU A 120 -1.05 8.42 -5.36
N PRO A 121 -1.59 9.07 -4.32
CA PRO A 121 -2.95 9.60 -4.39
C PRO A 121 -3.02 10.65 -5.50
N GLY A 122 -4.05 10.59 -6.32
CA GLY A 122 -4.32 11.55 -7.40
C GLY A 122 -4.99 12.83 -6.91
N VAL A 123 -5.43 12.83 -5.66
CA VAL A 123 -5.98 13.98 -4.93
C VAL A 123 -5.14 14.22 -3.68
N GLU A 124 -5.35 15.37 -3.04
CA GLU A 124 -4.67 15.69 -1.79
C GLU A 124 -5.05 14.70 -0.69
N GLN A 125 -4.04 14.22 0.05
CA GLN A 125 -4.22 13.41 1.24
C GLN A 125 -4.39 14.31 2.46
N VAL A 126 -5.40 14.05 3.27
CA VAL A 126 -5.75 14.87 4.43
C VAL A 126 -5.63 14.04 5.71
N LEU A 127 -5.00 14.63 6.74
CA LEU A 127 -5.00 14.11 8.11
C LEU A 127 -6.24 14.64 8.85
N LEU A 128 -7.04 13.74 9.38
CA LEU A 128 -8.22 14.03 10.18
C LEU A 128 -8.06 13.43 11.58
N GLU A 129 -8.47 14.19 12.59
CA GLU A 129 -8.50 13.74 13.97
C GLU A 129 -9.94 13.56 14.41
N MET A 130 -10.33 12.32 14.69
CA MET A 130 -11.63 12.00 15.26
C MET A 130 -11.52 12.06 16.79
N ILE A 131 -12.24 13.01 17.39
CA ILE A 131 -12.22 13.24 18.83
C ILE A 131 -13.55 12.74 19.43
N PRO A 132 -13.53 11.66 20.23
CA PRO A 132 -14.73 11.14 20.85
C PRO A 132 -15.20 12.04 21.99
N GLU A 133 -16.52 12.12 22.19
CA GLU A 133 -17.15 12.85 23.29
C GLU A 133 -17.76 11.89 24.33
N PRO A 134 -17.87 12.31 25.61
CA PRO A 134 -18.47 11.48 26.64
C PRO A 134 -19.91 11.08 26.31
N GLY A 135 -20.19 9.78 26.35
CA GLY A 135 -21.51 9.21 26.06
C GLY A 135 -21.67 8.68 24.63
N GLU A 136 -20.68 8.91 23.75
CA GLU A 136 -20.62 8.22 22.45
C GLU A 136 -20.20 6.76 22.64
N THR A 137 -20.75 5.87 21.80
CA THR A 137 -20.42 4.43 21.82
C THR A 137 -19.60 3.99 20.60
N ARG A 138 -19.42 4.90 19.63
CA ARG A 138 -18.68 4.67 18.38
C ARG A 138 -18.32 5.99 17.73
N PHE A 139 -17.28 5.98 16.89
CA PHE A 139 -16.88 7.16 16.11
C PHE A 139 -17.91 7.55 15.03
N GLY A 140 -18.83 6.64 14.68
CA GLY A 140 -19.87 6.86 13.67
C GLY A 140 -19.35 6.82 12.24
N LEU A 141 -18.30 6.02 12.00
CA LEU A 141 -17.72 5.72 10.70
C LEU A 141 -18.10 4.28 10.30
N ASP A 142 -18.70 4.12 9.11
CA ASP A 142 -18.79 2.82 8.43
C ASP A 142 -17.67 2.70 7.39
N ILE A 143 -17.04 1.54 7.31
CA ILE A 143 -15.97 1.27 6.35
C ILE A 143 -16.38 0.15 5.39
N LYS A 144 -15.96 0.27 4.13
CA LYS A 144 -16.19 -0.71 3.07
C LYS A 144 -14.86 -1.11 2.45
N ARG A 145 -14.76 -2.33 1.93
CA ARG A 145 -13.58 -2.80 1.18
C ARG A 145 -13.94 -2.93 -0.30
N THR A 146 -13.09 -2.41 -1.18
CA THR A 146 -13.22 -2.63 -2.64
C THR A 146 -12.68 -4.00 -3.04
N ASP A 147 -13.01 -4.46 -4.24
CA ASP A 147 -12.47 -5.70 -4.79
C ASP A 147 -10.93 -5.65 -4.95
N GLU A 148 -10.38 -4.45 -5.18
CA GLU A 148 -8.95 -4.19 -5.26
C GLU A 148 -8.24 -4.13 -3.89
N GLY A 149 -9.00 -4.22 -2.79
CA GLY A 149 -8.47 -4.29 -1.43
C GLY A 149 -8.28 -2.95 -0.73
N PHE A 150 -8.87 -1.87 -1.22
CA PHE A 150 -8.85 -0.57 -0.55
C PHE A 150 -9.93 -0.48 0.51
N ILE A 151 -9.63 0.14 1.65
CA ILE A 151 -10.61 0.47 2.68
C ILE A 151 -11.11 1.89 2.40
N CYS A 152 -12.43 2.07 2.32
CA CYS A 152 -13.07 3.34 2.02
C CYS A 152 -14.11 3.66 3.08
N VAL A 153 -14.38 4.95 3.27
CA VAL A 153 -15.51 5.43 4.07
C VAL A 153 -16.80 5.12 3.32
N GLY A 154 -17.67 4.35 3.95
CA GLY A 154 -18.96 3.97 3.39
C GLY A 154 -20.07 4.96 3.72
N GLU A 155 -20.23 5.25 5.00
CA GLU A 155 -21.24 6.16 5.54
C GLU A 155 -20.72 6.83 6.81
N VAL A 156 -21.23 8.02 7.12
CA VAL A 156 -20.89 8.76 8.33
C VAL A 156 -22.18 9.07 9.10
N THR A 157 -22.18 8.80 10.41
CA THR A 157 -23.32 9.07 11.28
C THR A 157 -23.34 10.54 11.65
N LYS A 158 -24.41 11.26 11.30
CA LYS A 158 -24.55 12.69 11.62
C LYS A 158 -24.39 12.96 13.12
N GLY A 159 -23.61 13.99 13.45
CA GLY A 159 -23.32 14.42 14.82
C GLY A 159 -22.27 13.58 15.55
N SER A 160 -21.74 12.51 14.96
CA SER A 160 -20.68 11.70 15.58
C SER A 160 -19.31 12.34 15.48
N ALA A 161 -18.32 11.79 16.19
CA ALA A 161 -16.92 12.19 16.08
C ALA A 161 -16.41 12.25 14.62
N ALA A 162 -16.78 11.27 13.77
CA ALA A 162 -16.46 11.27 12.35
C ALA A 162 -17.08 12.45 11.57
N ASP A 163 -18.35 12.77 11.83
CA ASP A 163 -19.01 13.93 11.21
C ASP A 163 -18.37 15.25 11.66
N ARG A 164 -18.11 15.39 12.97
CA ARG A 164 -17.42 16.56 13.55
C ARG A 164 -15.99 16.75 13.01
N ALA A 165 -15.31 15.65 12.69
CA ALA A 165 -13.99 15.67 12.05
C ALA A 165 -14.05 16.03 10.55
N GLY A 166 -15.25 16.20 9.97
CA GLY A 166 -15.43 16.62 8.58
C GLY A 166 -15.52 15.47 7.57
N LEU A 167 -15.56 14.20 7.99
CA LEU A 167 -15.61 13.06 7.07
C LEU A 167 -16.86 13.08 6.18
N GLN A 168 -18.00 13.57 6.70
CA GLN A 168 -19.23 13.67 5.90
C GLN A 168 -19.06 14.64 4.72
N GLN A 169 -18.40 15.79 4.95
CA GLN A 169 -18.17 16.78 3.90
C GLN A 169 -17.25 16.23 2.81
N LEU A 170 -16.18 15.53 3.21
CA LEU A 170 -15.26 14.88 2.29
C LEU A 170 -15.93 13.72 1.52
N LEU A 171 -16.82 12.98 2.17
CA LEU A 171 -17.58 11.90 1.52
C LEU A 171 -18.53 12.47 0.46
N ASP A 172 -19.20 13.57 0.75
CA ASP A 172 -20.06 14.27 -0.20
C ASP A 172 -19.25 14.81 -1.39
N GLU A 173 -18.07 15.40 -1.16
CA GLU A 173 -17.18 15.88 -2.22
C GLU A 173 -16.63 14.73 -3.09
N ALA A 174 -16.22 13.62 -2.48
CA ALA A 174 -15.80 12.42 -3.19
C ALA A 174 -16.93 11.88 -4.07
N ASN A 175 -18.15 11.77 -3.53
CA ASN A 175 -19.32 11.34 -4.30
C ASN A 175 -19.65 12.28 -5.46
N LEU A 176 -19.53 13.61 -5.28
CA LEU A 176 -19.73 14.60 -6.34
C LEU A 176 -18.71 14.45 -7.47
N THR A 177 -17.46 14.13 -7.12
CA THR A 177 -16.36 13.90 -8.08
C THR A 177 -16.29 12.46 -8.59
N LYS A 178 -17.19 11.58 -8.15
CA LYS A 178 -17.21 10.13 -8.43
C LYS A 178 -15.95 9.40 -7.99
N HIS A 179 -15.29 9.91 -6.95
CA HIS A 179 -14.19 9.23 -6.28
C HIS A 179 -14.68 8.51 -5.04
N LEU A 180 -13.91 7.51 -4.62
CA LEU A 180 -14.05 6.88 -3.31
C LEU A 180 -13.23 7.65 -2.29
N LEU A 181 -13.78 7.78 -1.08
CA LEU A 181 -13.06 8.35 0.05
C LEU A 181 -12.23 7.24 0.72
N VAL A 182 -10.99 7.08 0.29
CA VAL A 182 -10.11 5.97 0.66
C VAL A 182 -9.39 6.29 1.96
N ILE A 183 -9.36 5.35 2.90
CA ILE A 183 -8.52 5.44 4.08
C ILE A 183 -7.17 4.86 3.72
N SER A 184 -6.11 5.67 3.81
CA SER A 184 -4.74 5.23 3.53
C SER A 184 -3.99 4.78 4.79
N ARG A 185 -4.25 5.43 5.93
CA ARG A 185 -3.63 5.10 7.22
C ARG A 185 -4.59 5.30 8.37
N LEU A 186 -4.40 4.48 9.41
CA LEU A 186 -5.02 4.60 10.73
C LEU A 186 -3.90 4.60 11.77
N GLU A 187 -3.81 5.60 12.63
CA GLU A 187 -2.73 5.73 13.63
C GLU A 187 -1.32 5.60 13.00
N GLY A 188 -1.13 6.22 11.83
CA GLY A 188 0.12 6.15 11.05
C GLY A 188 0.40 4.81 10.36
N LYS A 189 -0.36 3.75 10.64
CA LYS A 189 -0.21 2.43 10.00
C LYS A 189 -0.93 2.43 8.66
N SER A 190 -0.24 2.01 7.60
CA SER A 190 -0.83 1.85 6.27
C SER A 190 -1.90 0.76 6.26
N VAL A 191 -3.09 1.09 5.78
CA VAL A 191 -4.17 0.12 5.52
C VAL A 191 -4.27 -0.25 4.03
N MET A 192 -3.40 0.34 3.21
CA MET A 192 -3.33 0.11 1.77
C MET A 192 -2.95 -1.34 1.42
N PRO A 193 -3.44 -1.88 0.29
CA PRO A 193 -3.04 -3.20 -0.19
C PRO A 193 -1.53 -3.23 -0.49
N SER A 194 -0.87 -4.31 -0.10
CA SER A 194 0.60 -4.37 -0.01
C SER A 194 1.23 -5.41 -0.94
N THR A 195 0.59 -6.56 -1.13
CA THR A 195 1.10 -7.67 -1.94
C THR A 195 -0.03 -8.44 -2.58
N VAL A 196 0.16 -8.93 -3.80
CA VAL A 196 -0.66 -9.97 -4.42
C VAL A 196 0.16 -11.25 -4.49
N GLY A 197 -0.26 -12.26 -3.74
CA GLY A 197 0.46 -13.53 -3.65
C GLY A 197 0.32 -14.38 -4.92
N SER A 198 1.16 -15.40 -5.05
CA SER A 198 1.14 -16.33 -6.20
C SER A 198 -0.15 -17.15 -6.33
N ALA A 199 -0.99 -17.18 -5.29
CA ALA A 199 -2.33 -17.77 -5.34
C ALA A 199 -3.41 -16.79 -5.84
N GLY A 200 -3.06 -15.53 -6.12
CA GLY A 200 -4.00 -14.50 -6.58
C GLY A 200 -4.67 -13.67 -5.49
N PHE A 201 -4.43 -13.97 -4.21
CA PHE A 201 -4.99 -13.20 -3.11
C PHE A 201 -4.27 -11.86 -2.90
N ILE A 202 -5.05 -10.82 -2.66
CA ILE A 202 -4.56 -9.48 -2.30
C ILE A 202 -4.42 -9.41 -0.78
N HIS A 203 -3.20 -9.18 -0.30
CA HIS A 203 -2.90 -8.89 1.10
C HIS A 203 -3.18 -7.41 1.39
N CYS A 204 -4.28 -7.17 2.10
CA CYS A 204 -4.74 -5.88 2.58
C CYS A 204 -5.08 -5.95 4.08
N CYS A 205 -5.25 -4.79 4.73
CA CYS A 205 -5.54 -4.71 6.16
C CYS A 205 -6.88 -5.37 6.49
N ASP A 206 -6.93 -6.15 7.59
CA ASP A 206 -8.14 -6.82 8.02
C ASP A 206 -9.22 -5.82 8.46
N HIS A 207 -10.45 -6.06 8.03
CA HIS A 207 -11.58 -5.21 8.35
C HIS A 207 -11.88 -5.26 9.86
N ASP A 208 -11.71 -6.43 10.48
CA ASP A 208 -11.97 -6.60 11.92
C ASP A 208 -10.89 -5.90 12.76
N GLU A 209 -9.62 -5.91 12.33
CA GLU A 209 -8.54 -5.16 13.01
C GLU A 209 -8.81 -3.64 13.05
N ILE A 210 -9.36 -3.07 11.96
CA ILE A 210 -9.73 -1.65 11.93
C ILE A 210 -10.88 -1.37 12.91
N LYS A 211 -11.89 -2.24 12.92
CA LYS A 211 -13.03 -2.13 13.85
C LYS A 211 -12.58 -2.23 15.30
N ASP A 212 -11.71 -3.18 15.61
CA ASP A 212 -11.17 -3.39 16.96
C ASP A 212 -10.32 -2.20 17.41
N ALA A 213 -9.52 -1.61 16.50
CA ALA A 213 -8.76 -0.39 16.78
C ALA A 213 -9.69 0.80 17.10
N LEU A 214 -10.74 1.01 16.29
CA LEU A 214 -11.74 2.05 16.53
C LEU A 214 -12.52 1.81 17.84
N ALA A 215 -12.88 0.56 18.14
CA ALA A 215 -13.58 0.22 19.37
C ALA A 215 -12.70 0.45 20.60
N SER A 216 -11.45 -0.01 20.57
CA SER A 216 -10.51 0.15 21.67
C SER A 216 -10.25 1.62 21.99
N ALA A 217 -10.07 2.46 20.97
CA ALA A 217 -9.90 3.90 21.18
C ALA A 217 -11.17 4.58 21.72
N MET A 218 -12.36 4.13 21.30
CA MET A 218 -13.61 4.65 21.84
C MET A 218 -13.77 4.30 23.33
N GLU A 219 -13.40 3.09 23.75
CA GLU A 219 -13.40 2.70 25.17
C GLU A 219 -12.44 3.55 26.01
N GLY A 220 -11.30 3.94 25.44
CA GLY A 220 -10.33 4.85 26.06
C GLY A 220 -10.69 6.33 25.97
N LEU A 221 -11.69 6.70 25.15
CA LEU A 221 -11.93 8.07 24.69
C LEU A 221 -10.68 8.70 24.06
N ASP A 222 -9.88 7.89 23.37
CA ASP A 222 -8.67 8.30 22.69
C ASP A 222 -8.98 8.96 21.35
N ILE A 223 -8.18 9.97 20.99
CA ILE A 223 -8.23 10.59 19.66
C ILE A 223 -7.70 9.59 18.65
N ILE A 224 -8.40 9.45 17.52
CA ILE A 224 -7.91 8.66 16.38
C ILE A 224 -7.52 9.55 15.20
N GLN A 225 -6.34 9.29 14.65
CA GLN A 225 -5.78 9.90 13.46
C GLN A 225 -6.04 9.03 12.23
N LEU A 226 -6.68 9.65 11.23
CA LEU A 226 -7.04 9.03 9.97
C LEU A 226 -6.40 9.81 8.82
N HIS A 227 -5.68 9.12 7.95
CA HIS A 227 -5.25 9.70 6.68
C HIS A 227 -6.16 9.23 5.58
N ILE A 228 -6.85 10.18 4.94
CA ILE A 228 -7.73 9.95 3.80
C ILE A 228 -7.04 10.43 2.53
#